data_AF-A0A7W0YF82-F1
#
_entry.id   AF-A0A7W0YF82-F1
#
_cell.length_a   1.000
_cell.length_b   1.000
_cell.length_c   1.000
_cell.angle_alpha   90.00
_cell.angle_beta   90.00
_cell.angle_gamma   90.00
#
_symmetry.space_group_name_H-M   'P 1'
#
loop_
_entity.id
_entity.type
_entity.pdbx_description
1 polymer ?
#
loop_
_entity_poly.entity_id
_entity_poly.type
_entity_poly.pdbx_seq_one_letter_code
_entity_poly.pdbx_strand_id
1 'polypeptide(L)' 'MAGEEELPVRRRDQELDFHDVLPENCPHCGCQFVYAKDDPGIVWDPGRAWAEECSNHDCHCHDEPVIGRRRDEEPVNPL' A
#
# COMPACT_ATOMS: atom_id res chain seq x y z
N MET A 1 -27.61 -10.31 -10.42
CA MET A 1 -26.75 -9.22 -9.93
C MET A 1 -26.54 -9.49 -8.45
N ALA A 2 -25.48 -10.21 -8.12
CA ALA A 2 -25.08 -10.51 -6.75
C ALA A 2 -23.59 -10.18 -6.69
N GLY A 3 -23.25 -9.29 -5.76
CA GLY A 3 -21.98 -8.59 -5.69
C GLY A 3 -20.82 -9.55 -5.61
N GLU A 4 -19.76 -9.20 -6.33
CA GLU A 4 -18.42 -9.69 -6.09
C GLU A 4 -18.05 -9.23 -4.68
N GLU A 5 -18.39 -10.04 -3.68
CA GLU A 5 -17.80 -9.94 -2.35
C GLU A 5 -16.33 -10.29 -2.53
N GLU A 6 -15.53 -9.30 -2.96
CA GLU A 6 -14.08 -9.37 -2.97
C GLU A 6 -13.68 -9.78 -1.55
N LEU A 7 -13.27 -11.05 -1.39
CA LEU A 7 -12.73 -11.56 -0.14
C LEU A 7 -11.72 -10.53 0.39
N PRO A 8 -11.73 -10.19 1.69
CA PRO A 8 -10.77 -9.24 2.21
C PRO A 8 -9.38 -9.74 1.83
N VAL A 9 -8.70 -8.97 0.98
CA VAL A 9 -7.40 -9.37 0.45
C VAL A 9 -6.46 -9.35 1.64
N ARG A 10 -6.10 -10.52 2.15
CA ARG A 10 -5.14 -10.60 3.25
C ARG A 10 -3.74 -10.44 2.72
N ARG A 11 -2.97 -9.55 3.33
CA ARG A 11 -1.55 -9.35 3.02
C ARG A 11 -0.73 -9.67 4.26
N ARG A 12 0.48 -10.17 3.99
CA ARG A 12 1.45 -10.46 5.02
C ARG A 12 2.39 -9.26 5.19
N ASP A 13 2.69 -8.89 6.42
CA ASP A 13 3.68 -7.87 6.75
C ASP A 13 5.12 -8.44 6.74
N GLN A 14 6.09 -7.66 7.22
CA GLN A 14 7.49 -8.11 7.32
C GLN A 14 7.74 -9.08 8.50
N GLU A 15 6.90 -9.08 9.52
CA GLU A 15 6.98 -9.96 10.69
C GLU A 15 6.29 -11.32 10.45
N LEU A 16 5.68 -11.47 9.27
CA LEU A 16 4.93 -12.63 8.80
C LEU A 16 3.49 -12.73 9.32
N ASP A 17 2.99 -11.67 9.95
CA ASP A 17 1.61 -11.53 10.40
C ASP A 17 0.68 -11.20 9.23
N PHE A 18 -0.58 -11.64 9.34
CA PHE A 18 -1.60 -11.46 8.31
C PHE A 18 -2.61 -10.40 8.70
N HIS A 19 -2.80 -9.42 7.82
CA HIS A 19 -3.75 -8.34 8.01
C HIS A 19 -4.86 -8.39 6.97
N ASP A 20 -6.09 -8.11 7.39
CA ASP A 20 -7.16 -7.76 6.47
C ASP A 20 -6.86 -6.35 5.94
N VAL A 21 -6.79 -6.16 4.62
CA VAL A 21 -6.43 -4.86 4.05
C VAL A 21 -7.64 -4.11 3.48
N LEU A 22 -7.53 -2.79 3.44
CA LEU A 22 -8.48 -1.90 2.77
C LEU A 22 -7.76 -1.10 1.68
N PRO A 23 -8.41 -0.86 0.53
CA PRO A 23 -7.84 -0.03 -0.53
C PRO A 23 -7.95 1.47 -0.22
N GLU A 24 -6.97 2.24 -0.71
CA GLU A 24 -6.98 3.70 -0.71
C GLU A 24 -6.17 4.22 -1.90
N ASN A 25 -6.42 5.47 -2.34
CA ASN A 25 -5.69 6.10 -3.43
C ASN A 25 -4.59 7.01 -2.91
N CYS A 26 -3.41 6.96 -3.52
CA CYS A 26 -2.34 7.89 -3.22
C CYS A 26 -2.79 9.32 -3.59
N PRO A 27 -2.75 10.30 -2.66
CA PRO A 27 -3.24 11.65 -2.93
C PRO A 27 -2.37 12.42 -3.94
N HIS A 28 -1.18 11.91 -4.27
CA HIS A 28 -0.22 12.55 -5.16
C HIS A 28 -0.30 12.06 -6.61
N CYS A 29 -0.42 10.74 -6.82
CA CYS A 29 -0.41 10.14 -8.16
C CYS A 29 -1.71 9.40 -8.51
N GLY A 30 -2.65 9.24 -7.57
CA GLY A 30 -3.93 8.55 -7.76
C GLY A 30 -3.85 7.01 -7.70
N CYS A 31 -2.65 6.43 -7.79
CA CYS A 31 -2.48 4.98 -7.75
C CYS A 31 -3.06 4.35 -6.48
N GLN A 32 -3.76 3.22 -6.63
CA GLN A 32 -4.34 2.47 -5.52
C GLN A 32 -3.24 1.72 -4.74
N PHE A 33 -3.24 1.89 -3.43
CA PHE A 33 -2.48 1.08 -2.48
C PHE A 33 -3.45 0.42 -1.50
N VAL A 34 -2.93 -0.45 -0.64
CA VAL A 34 -3.73 -1.04 0.45
C VAL A 34 -3.04 -0.85 1.79
N TYR A 35 -3.82 -0.76 2.87
CA TYR A 35 -3.34 -0.62 4.24
C TYR A 35 -4.02 -1.63 5.16
N ALA A 36 -3.37 -2.00 6.27
CA ALA A 36 -3.94 -2.93 7.23
C ALA A 36 -5.09 -2.29 8.00
N LYS A 37 -6.24 -2.97 8.04
CA LYS A 37 -7.44 -2.47 8.72
C LYS A 37 -7.24 -2.33 10.22
N ASP A 38 -6.46 -3.23 10.83
CA ASP A 38 -6.16 -3.24 12.26
C ASP A 38 -5.02 -2.28 12.65
N ASP A 39 -4.09 -1.98 11.74
CA ASP A 39 -3.03 -0.98 11.91
C ASP A 39 -2.81 -0.18 10.61
N PRO A 40 -3.51 0.97 10.44
CA PRO A 40 -3.43 1.76 9.21
C PRO A 40 -2.03 2.32 8.88
N GLY A 41 -1.08 2.25 9.82
CA GLY A 41 0.31 2.59 9.53
C GLY A 41 0.97 1.59 8.59
N ILE A 42 0.58 0.30 8.65
CA ILE A 42 1.13 -0.76 7.79
C ILE A 42 0.49 -0.67 6.41
N VAL A 43 1.33 -0.43 5.39
CA VAL A 43 0.86 -0.22 4.02
C VAL A 43 1.57 -1.15 3.02
N TRP A 44 0.90 -1.41 1.89
CA TRP A 44 1.45 -2.08 0.72
C TRP A 44 1.21 -1.19 -0.50
N ASP A 45 2.22 -0.39 -0.81
CA ASP A 45 2.29 0.46 -2.00
C ASP A 45 2.39 -0.39 -3.28
N PRO A 46 1.91 0.15 -4.41
CA PRO A 46 1.97 -0.53 -5.71
C PRO A 46 3.39 -0.78 -6.23
N GLY A 47 4.38 0.02 -5.81
CA GLY A 47 5.73 -0.04 -6.36
C GLY A 47 5.72 0.19 -7.87
N ARG A 48 6.46 -0.60 -8.65
CA ARG A 48 6.51 -0.42 -10.12
C ARG A 48 5.23 -0.87 -10.85
N ALA A 49 4.22 -1.39 -10.15
CA ALA A 49 2.93 -1.71 -10.74
C ALA A 49 2.03 -0.46 -10.79
N TRP A 50 2.21 0.39 -11.80
CA TRP A 50 1.32 1.54 -11.99
C TRP A 50 -0.05 1.12 -12.53
N ALA A 51 -1.10 1.77 -12.04
CA ALA A 51 -2.43 1.71 -12.65
C ALA A 51 -2.49 2.65 -13.87
N GLU A 52 -3.42 2.41 -14.79
CA GLU A 52 -3.60 3.30 -15.96
C GLU A 52 -3.97 4.74 -15.56
N GLU A 53 -4.60 4.90 -14.40
CA GLU A 53 -4.98 6.19 -13.82
C GLU A 53 -3.82 6.94 -13.13
N CYS A 54 -2.64 6.33 -13.05
CA CYS A 54 -1.52 6.93 -12.34
C CYS A 54 -0.97 8.14 -13.09
N SER A 55 -0.96 9.29 -12.43
CA SER A 55 -0.56 10.56 -13.04
C SER A 55 0.93 10.89 -12.89
N ASN A 56 1.64 10.20 -11.99
CA ASN A 56 3.04 10.46 -11.68
C ASN A 56 3.78 9.17 -11.30
N HIS A 57 4.67 8.70 -12.17
CA HIS A 57 5.47 7.49 -11.96
C HIS A 57 6.69 7.69 -11.04
N ASP A 58 7.07 8.94 -10.77
CA ASP A 58 8.15 9.30 -9.83
C ASP A 58 7.59 9.59 -8.42
N CYS A 59 6.32 9.23 -8.16
CA CYS A 59 5.74 9.35 -6.82
C CYS A 59 6.43 8.40 -5.84
N HIS A 60 6.49 8.77 -4.56
CA HIS A 60 7.11 7.95 -3.51
C HIS A 60 6.55 6.53 -3.40
N CYS A 61 5.26 6.32 -3.72
CA CYS A 61 4.66 4.98 -3.76
C CYS A 61 5.21 4.08 -4.89
N HIS A 62 5.97 4.63 -5.83
CA HIS A 62 6.63 3.94 -6.93
C HIS A 62 8.16 3.90 -6.76
N ASP A 63 8.75 5.02 -6.36
CA ASP A 63 10.20 5.15 -6.18
C ASP A 63 10.67 4.41 -4.91
N GLU A 64 9.95 4.58 -3.81
CA GLU A 64 10.27 4.01 -2.49
C GLU A 64 9.06 3.29 -1.88
N PRO A 65 8.51 2.25 -2.54
CA PRO A 65 7.29 1.59 -2.08
C PRO A 65 7.46 0.98 -0.69
N VAL A 66 6.46 1.20 0.14
CA VAL A 66 6.35 0.61 1.47
C VAL A 66 5.53 -0.68 1.34
N ILE A 67 6.13 -1.84 1.67
CA ILE A 67 5.50 -3.15 1.50
C ILE A 67 5.45 -3.86 2.86
N GLY A 68 4.28 -3.90 3.48
CA GLY A 68 4.05 -4.60 4.74
C GLY A 68 4.85 -4.05 5.91
N ARG A 69 5.10 -2.74 5.93
CA ARG A 69 5.78 -2.02 7.01
C ARG A 69 5.09 -0.69 7.26
N ARG A 70 5.39 -0.02 8.37
CA ARG A 70 4.77 1.28 8.65
C ARG A 70 5.35 2.39 7.76
N ARG A 71 4.50 3.30 7.28
CA ARG A 71 4.94 4.45 6.49
C ARG A 71 5.64 5.52 7.33
N ASP A 72 5.29 5.63 8.61
CA ASP A 72 5.89 6.58 9.57
C ASP A 72 7.22 6.10 10.18
N GLU A 73 7.60 4.84 9.94
CA GLU A 73 8.97 4.40 10.18
C GLU A 73 9.83 4.99 9.06
N GLU A 74 10.22 6.25 9.23
CA GLU A 74 11.23 6.86 8.38
C GLU A 74 12.38 5.86 8.22
N PRO A 75 12.90 5.63 6.99
CA PRO A 75 14.21 5.02 6.88
C PRO A 75 15.14 6.00 7.62
N VAL A 76 15.51 5.66 8.85
CA VAL A 76 16.63 6.29 9.53
C VAL A 76 17.78 6.16 8.56
N ASN A 77 18.06 7.25 7.86
CA ASN A 77 19.17 7.37 6.95
C ASN A 77 20.30 7.88 7.85
N PRO A 78 21.20 7.00 8.36
CA PRO A 78 22.36 7.49 9.06
C PRO A 78 23.21 8.25 8.04
N LEU A 79 23.23 9.58 8.18
CA LEU A 79 24.20 10.46 7.53
C LEU A 79 25.64 10.01 7.82
#